data_AF-A0A1R3U8J0-F1
#
_entry.id   AF-A0A1R3U8J0-F1
#
_cell.length_a   1.000
_cell.length_b   1.000
_cell.length_c   1.000
_cell.angle_alpha   90.00
_cell.angle_beta   90.00
_cell.angle_gamma   90.00
#
_symmetry.space_group_name_H-M   'P 1'
#
loop_
_entity.id
_entity.type
_entity.pdbx_description
1 polymer ?
#
loop_
_entity_poly.entity_id
_entity_poly.type
_entity_poly.pdbx_seq_one_letter_code
_entity_poly.pdbx_strand_id
1 'polypeptide(L)'
;MTLPAYIESTFLENWPSELLSLSMRMESVPISWDDVVALGSYDPKFREAFGIDEVFDLSPELNDSLAVAIAKFPSGIMPRLGYCSWKASCLTNEPVTTLRELMAVITRSDDRIVKVLINAAAHNHGLTIHLREWVPMPPKSEFRAFIKHGNVVGISQYFWRETSTTSDEIFEIRKQLTTFLSDFLTAVHLDTIIADIHVGSSPSNRTMLIEINPFVASADRCLFPGSDFDGRLRFRDSGRIMAVKLQ
;
A
#
# COMPACT_ATOMS: atom_id res chain seq x y z
N MET A 1 0.73 -4.54 -22.34
CA MET A 1 -0.38 -5.04 -21.48
C MET A 1 -0.78 -3.91 -20.58
N THR A 2 -1.92 -3.26 -20.79
CA THR A 2 -2.52 -2.32 -19.84
C THR A 2 -2.92 -3.07 -18.56
N LEU A 3 -2.82 -2.42 -17.40
CA LEU A 3 -3.37 -3.02 -16.18
C LEU A 3 -4.89 -3.09 -16.33
N PRO A 4 -5.54 -4.19 -15.93
CA PRO A 4 -7.00 -4.25 -15.96
C PRO A 4 -7.62 -3.13 -15.13
N ALA A 5 -8.73 -2.55 -15.61
CA ALA A 5 -9.39 -1.42 -14.96
C ALA A 5 -9.76 -1.68 -13.47
N TYR A 6 -10.10 -2.93 -13.12
CA TYR A 6 -10.40 -3.31 -11.73
C TYR A 6 -9.17 -3.28 -10.81
N ILE A 7 -7.95 -3.35 -11.38
CA ILE A 7 -6.70 -3.14 -10.65
C ILE A 7 -6.44 -1.64 -10.52
N GLU A 8 -6.56 -0.88 -11.61
CA GLU A 8 -6.34 0.57 -11.58
C GLU A 8 -7.31 1.27 -10.61
N SER A 9 -8.54 0.79 -10.49
CA SER A 9 -9.52 1.34 -9.54
C SER A 9 -9.08 1.24 -8.07
N THR A 10 -8.09 0.38 -7.74
CA THR A 10 -7.54 0.28 -6.38
C THR A 10 -6.41 1.26 -6.11
N PHE A 11 -5.94 2.02 -7.11
CA PHE A 11 -4.82 2.94 -6.95
C PHE A 11 -5.23 4.19 -6.16
N LEU A 12 -4.26 4.78 -5.46
CA LEU A 12 -4.49 5.88 -4.53
C LEU A 12 -5.05 7.13 -5.20
N GLU A 13 -4.57 7.45 -6.39
CA GLU A 13 -5.05 8.55 -7.23
C GLU A 13 -6.53 8.39 -7.63
N ASN A 14 -7.08 7.18 -7.51
CA ASN A 14 -8.48 6.86 -7.79
C ASN A 14 -9.35 6.74 -6.53
N TRP A 15 -8.80 7.00 -5.33
CA TRP A 15 -9.57 6.93 -4.09
C TRP A 15 -10.38 8.22 -3.87
N PRO A 16 -11.65 8.12 -3.43
CA PRO A 16 -12.42 9.28 -3.02
C PRO A 16 -11.82 9.92 -1.76
N SER A 17 -12.10 11.21 -1.56
CA SER A 17 -11.60 11.99 -0.41
C SER A 17 -11.94 11.38 0.95
N GLU A 18 -13.12 10.80 1.05
CA GLU A 18 -13.66 10.13 2.22
C GLU A 18 -12.79 8.92 2.58
N LEU A 19 -12.38 8.14 1.57
CA LEU A 19 -11.49 7.00 1.77
C LEU A 19 -10.07 7.43 2.12
N LEU A 20 -9.56 8.47 1.47
CA LEU A 20 -8.26 9.07 1.80
C LEU A 20 -8.22 9.57 3.25
N SER A 21 -9.32 10.08 3.79
CA SER A 21 -9.43 10.53 5.19
C SER A 21 -9.25 9.41 6.22
N LEU A 22 -9.47 8.15 5.81
CA LEU A 22 -9.26 6.95 6.63
C LEU A 22 -7.83 6.40 6.55
N SER A 23 -7.00 6.94 5.66
CA SER A 23 -5.61 6.54 5.43
C SER A 23 -4.62 7.45 6.17
N MET A 24 -3.33 7.12 6.05
CA MET A 24 -2.23 8.03 6.36
C MET A 24 -2.31 9.29 5.47
N ARG A 25 -1.89 10.43 6.02
CA ARG A 25 -1.68 11.67 5.26
C ARG A 25 -0.69 11.41 4.13
N MET A 26 -0.90 12.01 2.97
CA MET A 26 -0.01 11.84 1.83
C MET A 26 -0.02 13.07 0.93
N GLU A 27 1.06 13.20 0.16
CA GLU A 27 1.15 14.11 -0.97
C GLU A 27 1.33 13.30 -2.25
N SER A 28 0.62 13.70 -3.30
CA SER A 28 0.64 13.02 -4.60
C SER A 28 1.30 13.96 -5.59
N VAL A 29 2.42 13.52 -6.18
CA VAL A 29 3.20 14.28 -7.16
C VAL A 29 3.05 13.58 -8.51
N PRO A 30 2.29 14.16 -9.46
CA PRO A 30 2.23 13.66 -10.82
C PRO A 30 3.62 13.73 -11.46
N ILE A 31 3.97 12.71 -12.24
CA ILE A 31 5.21 12.65 -13.01
C ILE A 31 4.88 12.54 -14.50
N SER A 32 5.66 13.26 -15.31
CA SER A 32 5.48 13.27 -16.76
C SER A 32 5.88 11.93 -17.39
N TRP A 33 5.55 11.73 -18.67
CA TRP A 33 6.06 10.56 -19.40
C TRP A 33 7.59 10.57 -19.48
N ASP A 34 8.22 11.73 -19.69
CA ASP A 34 9.68 11.85 -19.72
C ASP A 34 10.29 11.42 -18.37
N ASP A 35 9.68 11.81 -17.25
CA ASP A 35 10.11 11.39 -15.92
C ASP A 35 9.86 9.90 -15.66
N VAL A 36 8.81 9.30 -16.24
CA VAL A 36 8.60 7.85 -16.20
C VAL A 36 9.74 7.13 -16.91
N VAL A 37 10.14 7.62 -18.10
CA VAL A 37 11.27 7.06 -18.85
C VAL A 37 12.58 7.24 -18.09
N ALA A 38 12.81 8.42 -17.49
CA ALA A 38 14.00 8.68 -16.70
C ALA A 38 14.06 7.80 -15.45
N LEU A 39 12.98 7.70 -14.67
CA LEU A 39 12.89 6.82 -13.51
C LEU A 39 13.07 5.35 -13.91
N GLY A 40 12.43 4.94 -15.01
CA GLY A 40 12.57 3.61 -15.60
C GLY A 40 14.01 3.28 -15.99
N SER A 41 14.73 4.25 -16.56
CA SER A 41 16.10 4.06 -17.04
C SER A 41 17.09 3.62 -15.95
N TYR A 42 16.78 3.78 -14.66
CA TYR A 42 17.61 3.23 -13.57
C TYR A 42 17.51 1.70 -13.46
N ASP A 43 16.43 1.08 -13.93
CA ASP A 43 16.26 -0.38 -13.89
C ASP A 43 16.77 -1.05 -15.19
N PRO A 44 17.67 -2.05 -15.11
CA PRO A 44 18.17 -2.75 -16.29
C PRO A 44 17.09 -3.39 -17.16
N LYS A 45 15.99 -3.91 -16.58
CA LYS A 45 14.91 -4.55 -17.34
C LYS A 45 14.11 -3.55 -18.15
N PHE A 46 13.95 -2.34 -17.64
CA PHE A 46 13.31 -1.25 -18.38
C PHE A 46 14.20 -0.85 -19.58
N ARG A 47 15.50 -0.65 -19.33
CA ARG A 47 16.47 -0.32 -20.38
C ARG A 47 16.49 -1.36 -21.50
N GLU A 48 16.53 -2.64 -21.15
CA GLU A 48 16.42 -3.74 -22.12
C GLU A 48 15.10 -3.69 -22.92
N ALA A 49 13.97 -3.46 -22.25
CA ALA A 49 12.65 -3.43 -22.89
C ALA A 49 12.48 -2.30 -23.93
N PHE A 50 13.20 -1.19 -23.78
CA PHE A 50 13.10 -0.02 -24.67
C PHE A 50 14.36 0.24 -25.50
N GLY A 51 15.41 -0.60 -25.37
CA GLY A 51 16.68 -0.42 -26.09
C GLY A 51 17.43 0.86 -25.69
N ILE A 52 17.41 1.19 -24.39
CA ILE A 52 18.05 2.38 -23.82
C ILE A 52 19.38 1.96 -23.18
N ASP A 53 20.49 2.59 -23.56
CA ASP A 53 21.82 2.27 -23.00
C ASP A 53 22.25 3.20 -21.86
N GLU A 54 21.55 4.32 -21.68
CA GLU A 54 21.91 5.38 -20.73
C GLU A 54 20.91 5.46 -19.56
N VAL A 55 21.30 6.18 -18.52
CA VAL A 55 20.42 6.57 -17.41
C VAL A 55 20.14 8.05 -17.59
N PHE A 56 18.87 8.42 -17.56
CA PHE A 56 18.44 9.81 -17.68
C PHE A 56 18.16 10.42 -16.31
N ASP A 57 18.44 11.71 -16.18
CA ASP A 57 18.09 12.47 -14.98
C ASP A 57 16.58 12.77 -14.95
N LEU A 58 16.01 12.77 -13.75
CA LEU A 58 14.67 13.31 -13.53
C LEU A 58 14.66 14.82 -13.80
N SER A 59 13.52 15.33 -14.27
CA SER A 59 13.37 16.76 -14.55
C SER A 59 13.62 17.62 -13.30
N PRO A 60 14.18 18.83 -13.44
CA PRO A 60 14.29 19.79 -12.34
C PRO A 60 12.94 20.07 -11.68
N GLU A 61 11.87 20.17 -12.48
CA GLU A 61 10.51 20.43 -12.02
C GLU A 61 9.98 19.31 -11.10
N LEU A 62 10.27 18.05 -11.44
CA LEU A 62 9.93 16.92 -10.57
C LEU A 62 10.75 16.94 -9.28
N ASN A 63 12.06 17.20 -9.36
CA ASN A 63 12.92 17.28 -8.18
C ASN A 63 12.45 18.35 -7.19
N ASP A 64 12.10 19.54 -7.69
CA ASP A 64 11.57 20.64 -6.88
C ASP A 64 10.23 20.26 -6.24
N SER A 65 9.33 19.64 -7.01
CA SER A 65 8.01 19.20 -6.52
C SER A 65 8.13 18.15 -5.42
N LEU A 66 9.03 17.17 -5.58
CA LEU A 66 9.32 16.16 -4.57
C LEU A 66 9.93 16.78 -3.31
N ALA A 67 10.88 17.71 -3.45
CA ALA A 67 11.49 18.39 -2.31
C ALA A 67 10.45 19.18 -1.48
N VAL A 68 9.55 19.91 -2.14
CA VAL A 68 8.45 20.63 -1.49
C VAL A 68 7.50 19.66 -0.79
N ALA A 69 7.17 18.54 -1.42
CA ALA A 69 6.26 17.54 -0.84
C ALA A 69 6.88 16.84 0.38
N ILE A 70 8.16 16.46 0.33
CA ILE A 70 8.90 15.87 1.48
C ILE A 70 8.89 16.82 2.68
N ALA A 71 9.10 18.12 2.46
CA ALA A 71 9.18 19.12 3.54
C ALA A 71 7.90 19.23 4.39
N LYS A 72 6.75 18.75 3.89
CA LYS A 72 5.48 18.71 4.63
C LYS A 72 5.41 17.60 5.70
N PHE A 73 6.38 16.69 5.71
CA PHE A 73 6.44 15.52 6.58
C PHE A 73 7.76 15.48 7.37
N PRO A 74 7.87 16.25 8.47
CA PRO A 74 9.09 16.27 9.28
C PRO A 74 9.41 14.90 9.92
N SER A 75 8.41 14.05 10.10
CA SER A 75 8.55 12.66 10.57
C SER A 75 9.00 11.68 9.47
N GLY A 76 9.15 12.18 8.24
CA GLY A 76 9.52 11.43 7.06
C GLY A 76 8.35 10.80 6.30
N ILE A 77 8.67 10.18 5.17
CA ILE A 77 7.72 9.58 4.24
C ILE A 77 8.10 8.15 3.85
N MET A 78 7.12 7.44 3.29
CA MET A 78 7.32 6.22 2.50
C MET A 78 6.84 6.49 1.06
N PRO A 79 7.73 6.39 0.04
CA PRO A 79 7.35 6.59 -1.35
C PRO A 79 6.70 5.34 -1.94
N ARG A 80 5.71 5.54 -2.82
CA ARG A 80 5.09 4.48 -3.62
C ARG A 80 4.46 5.02 -4.90
N LEU A 81 4.21 4.12 -5.85
CA LEU A 81 3.28 4.37 -6.95
C LEU A 81 1.87 3.91 -6.53
N GLY A 82 0.87 4.23 -7.36
CA GLY A 82 -0.51 3.76 -7.16
C GLY A 82 -0.59 2.25 -6.93
N TYR A 83 0.12 1.47 -7.76
CA TYR A 83 0.12 0.00 -7.70
C TYR A 83 0.97 -0.62 -6.58
N CYS A 84 2.14 -0.05 -6.25
CA CYS A 84 3.06 -0.66 -5.30
C CYS A 84 4.12 0.29 -4.74
N SER A 85 4.68 -0.07 -3.58
CA SER A 85 5.87 0.56 -2.98
C SER A 85 7.17 -0.13 -3.42
N TRP A 86 8.29 0.58 -3.33
CA TRP A 86 9.66 0.07 -3.57
C TRP A 86 10.16 -0.85 -2.45
N LYS A 87 9.62 -2.07 -2.34
CA LYS A 87 9.96 -3.01 -1.26
C LYS A 87 11.37 -3.62 -1.37
N ALA A 88 12.04 -3.50 -2.52
CA ALA A 88 13.41 -3.99 -2.71
C ALA A 88 14.50 -3.12 -2.04
N SER A 89 14.18 -1.90 -1.58
CA SER A 89 15.16 -1.06 -0.89
C SER A 89 15.31 -1.46 0.57
N CYS A 90 16.54 -1.67 1.06
CA CYS A 90 16.80 -1.92 2.49
C CYS A 90 16.49 -0.71 3.40
N LEU A 91 16.18 0.46 2.80
CA LEU A 91 15.72 1.66 3.48
C LEU A 91 14.18 1.71 3.65
N THR A 92 13.44 0.67 3.22
CA THR A 92 11.96 0.62 3.37
C THR A 92 11.47 0.57 4.82
N ASN A 93 12.37 0.34 5.76
CA ASN A 93 12.06 0.25 7.19
C ASN A 93 12.40 1.53 7.95
N GLU A 94 12.81 2.59 7.25
CA GLU A 94 13.17 3.88 7.85
C GLU A 94 12.45 5.03 7.13
N PRO A 95 12.13 6.13 7.86
CA PRO A 95 11.55 7.31 7.26
C PRO A 95 12.50 7.96 6.26
N VAL A 96 11.99 8.30 5.07
CA VAL A 96 12.70 9.17 4.11
C VAL A 96 12.43 10.63 4.46
N THR A 97 13.47 11.42 4.69
CA THR A 97 13.35 12.82 5.14
C THR A 97 13.99 13.83 4.18
N THR A 98 14.76 13.35 3.21
CA THR A 98 15.45 14.22 2.23
C THR A 98 15.24 13.73 0.80
N LEU A 99 15.36 14.64 -0.17
CA LEU A 99 15.32 14.28 -1.59
C LEU A 99 16.40 13.25 -1.94
N ARG A 100 17.60 13.37 -1.36
CA ARG A 100 18.69 12.40 -1.54
C ARG A 100 18.29 10.99 -1.08
N GLU A 101 17.66 10.87 0.08
CA GLU A 101 17.15 9.59 0.58
C GLU A 101 16.03 9.05 -0.30
N LEU A 102 15.13 9.92 -0.77
CA LEU A 102 14.08 9.53 -1.71
C LEU A 102 14.68 8.95 -3.00
N MET A 103 15.64 9.65 -3.60
CA MET A 103 16.34 9.17 -4.80
C MET A 103 17.03 7.82 -4.56
N ALA A 104 17.65 7.62 -3.39
CA ALA A 104 18.27 6.36 -3.02
C ALA A 104 17.26 5.19 -2.85
N VAL A 105 15.96 5.49 -2.74
CA VAL A 105 14.87 4.50 -2.72
C VAL A 105 14.29 4.30 -4.11
N ILE A 106 13.84 5.37 -4.78
CA ILE A 106 13.03 5.25 -6.00
C ILE A 106 13.83 4.83 -7.25
N THR A 107 15.15 5.04 -7.23
CA THR A 107 16.04 4.61 -8.33
C THR A 107 16.56 3.17 -8.17
N ARG A 108 16.19 2.48 -7.08
CA ARG A 108 16.56 1.06 -6.93
C ARG A 108 15.67 0.18 -7.78
N SER A 109 16.30 -0.82 -8.40
CA SER A 109 15.59 -1.85 -9.13
C SER A 109 14.61 -2.59 -8.23
N ASP A 110 13.37 -2.69 -8.69
CA ASP A 110 12.28 -3.40 -8.03
C ASP A 110 11.35 -4.00 -9.10
N ASP A 111 11.20 -5.32 -9.08
CA ASP A 111 10.45 -6.08 -10.08
C ASP A 111 8.98 -5.68 -10.19
N ARG A 112 8.38 -5.14 -9.14
CA ARG A 112 7.00 -4.67 -9.17
C ARG A 112 6.93 -3.28 -9.78
N ILE A 113 7.84 -2.39 -9.40
CA ILE A 113 7.90 -1.02 -9.90
C ILE A 113 8.22 -1.02 -11.40
N VAL A 114 9.23 -1.78 -11.83
CA VAL A 114 9.66 -1.78 -13.23
C VAL A 114 8.54 -2.22 -14.17
N LYS A 115 7.68 -3.15 -13.74
CA LYS A 115 6.49 -3.55 -14.53
C LYS A 115 5.50 -2.41 -14.73
N VAL A 116 5.32 -1.57 -13.71
CA VAL A 116 4.45 -0.38 -13.78
C VAL A 116 5.07 0.67 -14.69
N LEU A 117 6.39 0.92 -14.56
CA LEU A 117 7.10 1.88 -15.41
C LEU A 117 7.09 1.45 -16.87
N ILE A 118 7.40 0.18 -17.18
CA ILE A 118 7.33 -0.36 -18.54
C ILE A 118 5.91 -0.21 -19.09
N ASN A 119 4.90 -0.53 -18.29
CA ASN A 119 3.51 -0.36 -18.70
C ASN A 119 3.20 1.11 -19.04
N ALA A 120 3.53 2.06 -18.16
CA ALA A 120 3.24 3.47 -18.37
C ALA A 120 3.98 4.03 -19.60
N ALA A 121 5.27 3.72 -19.74
CA ALA A 121 6.09 4.15 -20.87
C ALA A 121 5.58 3.60 -22.21
N ALA A 122 5.19 2.32 -22.26
CA ALA A 122 4.68 1.68 -23.48
C ALA A 122 3.34 2.25 -23.96
N HIS A 123 2.59 2.95 -23.10
CA HIS A 123 1.33 3.61 -23.46
C HIS A 123 1.43 5.14 -23.46
N ASN A 124 2.64 5.70 -23.36
CA ASN A 124 2.88 7.14 -23.33
C ASN A 124 2.12 7.87 -22.21
N HIS A 125 2.01 7.25 -21.04
CA HIS A 125 1.30 7.81 -19.89
C HIS A 125 2.29 8.23 -18.79
N GLY A 126 1.96 9.33 -18.11
CA GLY A 126 2.58 9.69 -16.83
C GLY A 126 2.10 8.79 -15.69
N LEU A 127 2.61 9.02 -14.49
CA LEU A 127 2.23 8.31 -13.27
C LEU A 127 2.08 9.30 -12.11
N THR A 128 1.75 8.79 -10.92
CA THR A 128 1.79 9.57 -9.68
C THR A 128 2.70 8.89 -8.66
N ILE A 129 3.62 9.65 -8.08
CA ILE A 129 4.38 9.25 -6.90
C ILE A 129 3.63 9.76 -5.67
N HIS A 130 3.29 8.85 -4.76
CA HIS A 130 2.69 9.19 -3.48
C HIS A 130 3.75 9.16 -2.39
N LEU A 131 3.89 10.28 -1.67
CA LEU A 131 4.70 10.41 -0.48
C LEU A 131 3.78 10.33 0.73
N ARG A 132 3.68 9.14 1.33
CA ARG A 132 2.84 8.92 2.51
C ARG A 132 3.60 9.22 3.78
N GLU A 133 2.95 9.86 4.74
CA GLU A 133 3.52 10.08 6.07
C GLU A 133 4.02 8.78 6.67
N TRP A 134 5.25 8.81 7.19
CA TRP A 134 5.83 7.67 7.86
C TRP A 134 5.13 7.43 9.20
N VAL A 135 4.58 6.24 9.37
CA VAL A 135 3.96 5.78 10.61
C VAL A 135 4.61 4.47 11.03
N PRO A 136 5.17 4.37 12.25
CA PRO A 136 5.62 3.09 12.77
C PRO A 136 4.45 2.11 12.89
N MET A 137 4.50 1.04 12.10
CA MET A 137 3.47 -0.01 12.08
C MET A 137 4.10 -1.34 12.49
N PRO A 138 4.00 -1.75 13.77
CA PRO A 138 4.48 -3.06 14.20
C PRO A 138 3.76 -4.18 13.44
N PRO A 139 4.44 -5.26 13.02
CA PRO A 139 3.80 -6.34 12.26
C PRO A 139 2.51 -6.90 12.90
N LYS A 140 2.43 -6.89 14.23
CA LYS A 140 1.26 -7.42 14.96
C LYS A 140 -0.02 -6.58 14.81
N SER A 141 0.10 -5.32 14.38
CA SER A 141 -1.04 -4.41 14.22
C SER A 141 -1.62 -4.41 12.81
N GLU A 142 -1.06 -5.16 11.86
CA GLU A 142 -1.58 -5.20 10.49
C GLU A 142 -2.57 -6.36 10.29
N PHE A 143 -3.74 -6.02 9.73
CA PHE A 143 -4.83 -6.93 9.45
C PHE A 143 -5.29 -6.76 8.01
N ARG A 144 -5.63 -7.88 7.38
CA ARG A 144 -6.21 -7.94 6.04
C ARG A 144 -7.69 -8.27 6.14
N ALA A 145 -8.54 -7.36 5.70
CA ALA A 145 -9.98 -7.57 5.54
C ALA A 145 -10.31 -7.97 4.11
N PHE A 146 -11.18 -8.97 3.97
CA PHE A 146 -11.69 -9.45 2.69
C PHE A 146 -13.13 -8.95 2.54
N ILE A 147 -13.39 -8.12 1.53
CA ILE A 147 -14.69 -7.53 1.26
C ILE A 147 -15.22 -8.06 -0.08
N LYS A 148 -16.46 -8.54 -0.09
CA LYS A 148 -17.12 -9.05 -1.30
C LYS A 148 -18.57 -8.62 -1.34
N HIS A 149 -19.00 -8.02 -2.45
CA HIS A 149 -20.34 -7.44 -2.63
C HIS A 149 -20.75 -6.55 -1.44
N GLY A 150 -19.85 -5.67 -0.99
CA GLY A 150 -20.09 -4.72 0.09
C GLY A 150 -20.06 -5.32 1.51
N ASN A 151 -19.74 -6.59 1.66
CA ASN A 151 -19.74 -7.28 2.95
C ASN A 151 -18.34 -7.74 3.34
N VAL A 152 -17.97 -7.56 4.61
CA VAL A 152 -16.75 -8.16 5.18
C VAL A 152 -16.95 -9.66 5.30
N VAL A 153 -16.30 -10.43 4.43
CA VAL A 153 -16.41 -11.90 4.42
C VAL A 153 -15.36 -12.56 5.31
N GLY A 154 -14.32 -11.85 5.73
CA GLY A 154 -13.35 -12.33 6.71
C GLY A 154 -12.27 -11.31 7.01
N ILE A 155 -11.57 -11.48 8.14
CA ILE A 155 -10.37 -10.69 8.48
C ILE A 155 -9.28 -11.64 8.97
N SER A 156 -8.03 -11.40 8.59
CA SER A 156 -6.88 -12.15 9.09
C SER A 156 -5.79 -11.22 9.56
N GLN A 157 -5.09 -11.59 10.63
CA GLN A 157 -3.77 -11.03 10.94
C GLN A 157 -2.84 -11.23 9.73
N TYR A 158 -2.15 -10.17 9.31
CA TYR A 158 -1.37 -10.16 8.07
C TYR A 158 0.00 -10.83 8.23
N PHE A 159 0.81 -10.40 9.21
CA PHE A 159 2.11 -11.00 9.51
C PHE A 159 2.00 -12.26 10.39
N TRP A 160 1.09 -13.16 10.05
CA TRP A 160 0.71 -14.31 10.86
C TRP A 160 1.81 -15.36 11.08
N ARG A 161 2.91 -15.31 10.31
CA ARG A 161 4.07 -16.19 10.46
C ARG A 161 5.05 -15.71 11.54
N GLU A 162 5.03 -14.42 11.84
CA GLU A 162 6.04 -13.74 12.66
C GLU A 162 5.43 -13.21 13.97
N THR A 163 4.10 -13.20 14.08
CA THR A 163 3.38 -12.56 15.17
C THR A 163 2.42 -13.51 15.87
N SER A 164 2.15 -13.20 17.12
CA SER A 164 1.10 -13.81 17.94
C SER A 164 0.36 -12.69 18.65
N THR A 165 -0.95 -12.86 18.81
CA THR A 165 -1.86 -11.95 19.50
C THR A 165 -2.62 -12.74 20.54
N THR A 166 -2.68 -12.22 21.75
CA THR A 166 -3.42 -12.88 22.83
C THR A 166 -4.92 -12.70 22.66
N SER A 167 -5.69 -13.59 23.30
CA SER A 167 -7.14 -13.47 23.33
C SER A 167 -7.65 -12.19 24.04
N ASP A 168 -6.86 -11.53 24.88
CA ASP A 168 -7.23 -10.23 25.48
C ASP A 168 -6.98 -9.07 24.49
N GLU A 169 -5.83 -9.10 23.79
CA GLU A 169 -5.51 -8.10 22.76
C GLU A 169 -6.55 -8.14 21.62
N ILE A 170 -7.01 -9.34 21.24
CA ILE A 170 -7.96 -9.46 20.13
C ILE A 170 -9.31 -8.82 20.43
N PHE A 171 -9.72 -8.74 21.70
CA PHE A 171 -10.99 -8.12 22.06
C PHE A 171 -11.02 -6.64 21.64
N GLU A 172 -9.96 -5.90 21.95
CA GLU A 172 -9.88 -4.48 21.58
C GLU A 172 -9.55 -4.26 20.12
N ILE A 173 -8.72 -5.12 19.51
CA ILE A 173 -8.47 -5.10 18.07
C ILE A 173 -9.79 -5.29 17.31
N ARG A 174 -10.62 -6.24 17.73
CA ARG A 174 -11.93 -6.50 17.11
C ARG A 174 -12.84 -5.28 17.21
N LYS A 175 -12.90 -4.62 18.36
CA LYS A 175 -13.70 -3.41 18.55
C LYS A 175 -13.25 -2.29 17.61
N GLN A 176 -11.95 -2.03 17.53
CA GLN A 176 -11.38 -1.02 16.63
C GLN A 176 -11.64 -1.34 15.17
N LEU A 177 -11.42 -2.59 14.74
CA LEU A 177 -11.70 -3.04 13.38
C LEU A 177 -13.19 -2.89 13.04
N THR A 178 -14.09 -3.23 13.96
CA THR A 178 -15.54 -3.11 13.72
C THR A 178 -15.96 -1.66 13.50
N THR A 179 -15.49 -0.74 14.34
CA THR A 179 -15.76 0.69 14.17
C THR A 179 -15.17 1.20 12.85
N PHE A 180 -13.88 0.91 12.61
CA PHE A 180 -13.20 1.37 11.40
C PHE A 180 -13.86 0.83 10.12
N LEU A 181 -14.26 -0.44 10.10
CA LEU A 181 -14.89 -1.06 8.93
C LEU A 181 -16.27 -0.48 8.64
N SER A 182 -17.02 -0.04 9.67
CA SER A 182 -18.28 0.66 9.45
C SER A 182 -18.07 1.96 8.65
N ASP A 183 -17.07 2.75 9.02
CA ASP A 183 -16.73 3.99 8.33
C ASP A 183 -16.14 3.70 6.93
N PHE A 184 -15.25 2.71 6.85
CA PHE A 184 -14.62 2.28 5.60
C PHE A 184 -15.64 1.81 4.55
N LEU A 185 -16.61 0.98 4.93
CA LEU A 185 -17.63 0.48 3.99
C LEU A 185 -18.54 1.60 3.47
N THR A 186 -18.65 2.70 4.19
CA THR A 186 -19.39 3.89 3.74
C THR A 186 -18.55 4.74 2.77
N ALA A 187 -17.22 4.75 2.94
CA ALA A 187 -16.30 5.58 2.17
C ALA A 187 -15.73 4.90 0.91
N VAL A 188 -15.65 3.58 0.87
CA VAL A 188 -15.03 2.83 -0.22
C VAL A 188 -15.91 2.83 -1.48
N HIS A 189 -15.32 3.12 -2.64
CA HIS A 189 -16.01 3.17 -3.93
C HIS A 189 -16.12 1.81 -4.64
N LEU A 190 -15.57 0.75 -4.04
CA LEU A 190 -15.52 -0.60 -4.58
C LEU A 190 -16.15 -1.59 -3.60
N ASP A 191 -16.93 -2.53 -4.11
CA ASP A 191 -17.67 -3.49 -3.29
C ASP A 191 -16.94 -4.83 -3.10
N THR A 192 -15.88 -5.09 -3.86
CA THR A 192 -15.20 -6.39 -3.91
C THR A 192 -13.69 -6.19 -3.98
N ILE A 193 -13.07 -6.07 -2.81
CA ILE A 193 -11.67 -5.71 -2.61
C ILE A 193 -11.08 -6.37 -1.36
N ILE A 194 -9.77 -6.31 -1.25
CA ILE A 194 -9.02 -6.66 -0.05
C ILE A 194 -8.50 -5.36 0.55
N ALA A 195 -8.69 -5.13 1.84
CA ALA A 195 -8.18 -3.94 2.52
C ALA A 195 -7.14 -4.35 3.57
N ASP A 196 -5.94 -3.76 3.47
CA ASP A 196 -4.89 -3.89 4.48
C ASP A 196 -5.03 -2.71 5.44
N ILE A 197 -5.13 -3.01 6.73
CA ILE A 197 -5.54 -2.10 7.80
C ILE A 197 -4.52 -2.19 8.92
N HIS A 198 -4.06 -1.04 9.37
CA HIS A 198 -3.27 -0.92 10.59
C HIS A 198 -4.20 -0.63 11.76
N VAL A 199 -4.12 -1.40 12.83
CA VAL A 199 -4.88 -1.20 14.06
C VAL A 199 -4.04 -0.44 15.07
N GLY A 200 -4.57 0.72 15.43
CA GLY A 200 -3.95 1.64 16.35
C GLY A 200 -3.86 1.14 17.79
N SER A 201 -2.90 1.68 18.54
CA SER A 201 -2.78 1.47 19.99
C SER A 201 -2.93 2.75 20.82
N SER A 202 -3.05 3.91 20.17
CA SER A 202 -3.18 5.21 20.84
C SER A 202 -3.92 6.22 19.96
N PRO A 203 -4.37 7.38 20.48
CA PRO A 203 -4.96 8.43 19.64
C PRO A 203 -4.01 8.97 18.56
N SER A 204 -2.71 9.04 18.86
CA SER A 204 -1.66 9.43 17.90
C SER A 204 -1.32 8.35 16.88
N ASN A 205 -1.74 7.11 17.13
CA ASN A 205 -1.55 5.95 16.29
C ASN A 205 -2.93 5.30 16.10
N ARG A 206 -3.82 5.96 15.36
CA ARG A 206 -5.21 5.51 15.15
C ARG A 206 -5.28 4.31 14.21
N THR A 207 -6.43 3.63 14.16
CA THR A 207 -6.69 2.62 13.13
C THR A 207 -6.85 3.29 11.77
N MET A 208 -6.13 2.80 10.76
CA MET A 208 -6.02 3.44 9.44
C MET A 208 -5.99 2.42 8.31
N LEU A 209 -6.45 2.86 7.14
CA LEU A 209 -6.27 2.14 5.88
C LEU A 209 -4.81 2.24 5.42
N ILE A 210 -4.21 1.10 5.08
CA ILE A 210 -2.89 1.03 4.45
C ILE A 210 -3.06 0.97 2.94
N GLU A 211 -3.86 0.05 2.44
CA GLU A 211 -4.00 -0.23 1.01
C GLU A 211 -5.32 -0.92 0.73
N ILE A 212 -5.86 -0.72 -0.47
CA ILE A 212 -6.87 -1.61 -1.04
C ILE A 212 -6.26 -2.31 -2.25
N ASN A 213 -6.55 -3.61 -2.37
CA ASN A 213 -6.06 -4.50 -3.39
C ASN A 213 -7.24 -5.20 -4.08
N PRO A 214 -7.11 -5.63 -5.34
CA PRO A 214 -8.14 -6.39 -6.02
C PRO A 214 -8.45 -7.71 -5.31
N PHE A 215 -9.73 -8.08 -5.25
CA PHE A 215 -10.13 -9.40 -4.76
C PHE A 215 -9.91 -10.46 -5.85
N VAL A 216 -8.71 -11.04 -5.87
CA VAL A 216 -8.32 -12.07 -6.84
C VAL A 216 -7.94 -13.38 -6.16
N ALA A 217 -8.09 -14.51 -6.86
CA ALA A 217 -7.80 -15.84 -6.33
C ALA A 217 -6.33 -16.03 -5.90
N SER A 218 -5.41 -15.27 -6.49
CA SER A 218 -3.98 -15.31 -6.20
C SER A 218 -3.56 -14.48 -4.99
N ALA A 219 -4.47 -13.70 -4.38
CA ALA A 219 -4.13 -12.88 -3.22
C ALA A 219 -3.88 -13.75 -1.99
N ASP A 220 -2.89 -13.36 -1.16
CA ASP A 220 -2.62 -14.07 0.09
C ASP A 220 -3.81 -13.97 1.04
N ARG A 221 -4.36 -15.14 1.39
CA ARG A 221 -5.51 -15.33 2.27
C ARG A 221 -5.11 -15.42 3.74
N CYS A 222 -3.82 -15.36 4.03
CA CYS A 222 -3.23 -15.39 5.35
C CYS A 222 -3.68 -16.62 6.16
N LEU A 223 -4.47 -16.44 7.22
CA LEU A 223 -4.90 -17.52 8.12
C LEU A 223 -6.17 -18.27 7.66
N PHE A 224 -6.75 -17.92 6.51
CA PHE A 224 -7.91 -18.64 5.97
C PHE A 224 -7.48 -19.89 5.20
N PRO A 225 -7.97 -21.09 5.58
CA PRO A 225 -7.74 -22.30 4.82
C PRO A 225 -8.63 -22.34 3.58
N GLY A 226 -8.10 -22.84 2.45
CA GLY A 226 -8.89 -23.12 1.25
C GLY A 226 -9.45 -21.88 0.56
N SER A 227 -10.60 -22.04 -0.12
CA SER A 227 -11.24 -21.00 -0.95
C SER A 227 -12.29 -20.16 -0.24
N ASP A 228 -12.73 -20.57 0.95
CA ASP A 228 -13.93 -20.01 1.58
C ASP A 228 -13.59 -19.09 2.76
N PHE A 229 -14.43 -18.09 2.97
CA PHE A 229 -14.38 -17.19 4.12
C PHE A 229 -15.62 -17.40 4.99
N ASP A 230 -15.46 -17.34 6.30
CA ASP A 230 -16.48 -17.71 7.29
C ASP A 230 -17.01 -16.52 8.11
N GLY A 231 -16.71 -15.28 7.68
CA GLY A 231 -17.12 -14.05 8.36
C GLY A 231 -16.36 -13.76 9.66
N ARG A 232 -15.28 -14.50 9.96
CA ARG A 232 -14.57 -14.38 11.23
C ARG A 232 -13.28 -13.56 11.11
N LEU A 233 -12.84 -13.05 12.26
CA LEU A 233 -11.49 -12.54 12.47
C LEU A 233 -10.59 -13.70 12.90
N ARG A 234 -9.51 -13.93 12.15
CA ARG A 234 -8.50 -14.95 12.40
C ARG A 234 -7.19 -14.32 12.85
N PHE A 235 -6.59 -14.91 13.87
CA PHE A 235 -5.31 -14.48 14.45
C PHE A 235 -4.56 -15.70 15.00
N ARG A 236 -3.26 -15.54 15.24
CA ARG A 236 -2.45 -16.60 15.86
C ARG A 236 -2.32 -16.32 17.36
N ASP A 237 -2.70 -17.27 18.19
CA ASP A 237 -2.45 -17.25 19.64
C ASP A 237 -1.61 -18.49 20.00
N SER A 238 -0.40 -18.26 20.51
CA SER A 238 0.46 -19.34 21.02
C SER A 238 0.66 -20.49 20.00
N GLY A 239 0.84 -20.11 18.73
CA GLY A 239 1.05 -21.04 17.62
C GLY A 239 -0.23 -21.65 17.02
N ARG A 240 -1.40 -21.41 17.61
CA ARG A 240 -2.69 -21.90 17.12
C ARG A 240 -3.44 -20.82 16.36
N ILE A 241 -4.16 -21.23 15.31
CA ILE A 241 -5.06 -20.33 14.58
C ILE A 241 -6.37 -20.26 15.36
N MET A 242 -6.69 -19.07 15.83
CA MET A 242 -7.92 -18.75 16.53
C MET A 242 -8.88 -18.05 15.57
N ALA A 243 -10.18 -18.15 15.83
CA ALA A 243 -11.21 -17.48 15.05
C ALA A 243 -12.32 -16.95 15.97
N VAL A 244 -12.65 -15.67 15.84
CA VAL A 244 -13.73 -15.01 16.59
C VAL A 244 -14.69 -14.32 15.63
N LYS A 245 -15.96 -14.24 15.99
CA LYS A 245 -16.91 -13.42 15.22
C LYS A 245 -16.57 -11.95 15.37
N LEU A 246 -16.78 -11.18 14.31
CA LEU A 246 -16.67 -9.72 14.34
C LEU A 246 -17.77 -9.09 15.23
N GLN A 247 -18.94 -9.73 15.28
CA GLN A 247 -20.06 -9.43 16.19
C GLN A 247 -20.44 -10.68 16.99
#